data_AF-A0A850C3N6-F1
#
_entry.id   AF-A0A850C3N6-F1
#
_cell.length_a   1.000
_cell.length_b   1.000
_cell.length_c   1.000
_cell.angle_alpha   90.00
_cell.angle_beta   90.00
_cell.angle_gamma   90.00
#
_symmetry.space_group_name_H-M   'P 1'
#
loop_
_entity.id
_entity.type
_entity.pdbx_description
1 polymer ?
#
loop_
_entity_poly.entity_id
_entity_poly.type
_entity_poly.pdbx_seq_one_letter_code
_entity_poly.pdbx_strand_id
1 'polypeptide(L)' 'MTATPAPNACRWCGIEKRPHGQRWTATAGWHAWTAPDQAQIKARMLARRAANTNRED' A
#
# COMPACT_ATOMS: atom_id res chain seq x y z
N MET A 1 13.16 -7.75 0.24
CA MET A 1 12.17 -7.47 1.30
C MET A 1 11.25 -6.37 0.80
N THR A 2 10.05 -6.71 0.36
CA THR A 2 9.07 -5.71 -0.09
C THR A 2 8.50 -5.03 1.15
N ALA A 3 8.87 -3.77 1.39
CA ALA A 3 8.32 -3.01 2.50
C ALA A 3 6.79 -2.93 2.36
N THR A 4 6.05 -3.11 3.46
CA THR A 4 4.59 -2.92 3.48
C THR A 4 4.26 -1.53 2.94
N PRO A 5 3.41 -1.41 1.90
CA PRO A 5 3.02 -0.11 1.37
C PRO A 5 2.44 0.78 2.47
N ALA A 6 2.65 2.09 2.37
CA ALA A 6 2.04 3.03 3.30
C ALA A 6 0.52 2.79 3.35
N PRO A 7 -0.13 2.92 4.53
CA PRO A 7 -1.55 2.57 4.69
C PRO A 7 -2.44 3.23 3.63
N ASN A 8 -2.17 4.50 3.34
CA ASN A 8 -2.94 5.34 2.42
C ASN A 8 -2.43 5.33 0.97
N ALA A 9 -1.45 4.47 0.65
CA ALA A 9 -0.96 4.34 -0.71
C ALA A 9 -2.01 3.71 -1.64
N CYS A 10 -1.83 3.86 -2.95
CA CYS A 10 -2.80 3.42 -3.96
C CYS A 10 -3.30 1.99 -3.71
N ARG A 11 -4.60 1.78 -3.90
CA ARG A 11 -5.28 0.48 -3.83
C ARG A 11 -4.57 -0.60 -4.64
N TRP A 12 -4.13 -0.24 -5.86
CA TRP A 12 -3.70 -1.20 -6.87
C TRP A 12 -2.19 -1.47 -6.87
N CYS A 13 -1.37 -0.43 -6.70
CA CYS A 13 0.08 -0.53 -6.87
C CYS A 13 0.87 -0.14 -5.61
N GLY A 14 0.21 0.33 -4.55
CA GLY A 14 0.89 0.69 -3.30
C GLY A 14 1.80 1.92 -3.38
N ILE A 15 1.72 2.71 -4.45
CA ILE A 15 2.44 3.98 -4.61
C ILE A 15 1.65 5.12 -3.93
N GLU A 16 2.34 5.98 -3.19
CA GLU A 16 1.72 7.14 -2.52
C GLU A 16 1.10 8.13 -3.52
N LYS A 17 0.11 8.89 -3.05
CA LYS A 17 -0.69 9.79 -3.91
C LYS A 17 0.15 10.79 -4.69
N ARG A 18 1.15 11.40 -4.05
CA ARG A 18 1.97 12.48 -4.64
C ARG A 18 2.85 11.99 -5.80
N PRO A 19 3.62 10.89 -5.67
CA PRO A 19 4.42 10.36 -6.79
C PRO A 19 3.66 9.46 -7.79
N HIS A 20 2.36 9.21 -7.59
CA HIS A 20 1.65 8.17 -8.33
C HIS A 20 1.59 8.41 -9.85
N GLY A 21 1.17 9.60 -10.29
CA GLY A 21 0.88 9.87 -11.69
C GLY A 21 -0.17 8.90 -12.25
N GLN A 22 0.08 8.37 -13.45
CA GLN A 22 -0.68 7.25 -14.05
C GLN A 22 0.21 6.01 -14.09
N ARG A 23 -0.35 4.84 -13.77
CA ARG A 23 0.37 3.56 -13.70
C ARG A 23 -0.45 2.44 -14.31
N TRP A 24 0.23 1.40 -14.77
CA TRP A 24 -0.38 0.16 -15.24
C TRP A 24 -0.08 -0.97 -14.27
N THR A 25 -1.08 -1.80 -13.96
CA THR A 25 -0.90 -3.09 -13.28
C THR A 25 -1.73 -4.15 -14.00
N ALA A 26 -1.33 -5.42 -13.90
CA ALA A 26 -2.07 -6.53 -14.50
C ALA A 26 -3.51 -6.65 -13.97
N THR A 27 -3.74 -6.31 -12.70
CA THR A 27 -5.06 -6.43 -12.05
C THR A 27 -6.02 -5.28 -12.39
N ALA A 28 -5.51 -4.06 -12.57
CA ALA A 28 -6.34 -2.86 -12.71
C ALA A 28 -6.19 -2.13 -14.05
N GLY A 29 -5.28 -2.59 -14.92
CA GLY A 29 -4.93 -1.89 -16.14
C GLY A 29 -4.34 -0.50 -15.86
N TRP A 30 -4.50 0.41 -16.81
CA TRP A 30 -4.15 1.82 -16.65
C TRP A 30 -5.07 2.50 -15.62
N HIS A 31 -4.47 3.03 -14.56
CA HIS A 31 -5.21 3.71 -13.50
C HIS A 31 -4.49 4.95 -12.99
N ALA A 32 -5.31 5.92 -12.57
CA ALA A 32 -4.88 7.01 -11.70
C ALA A 32 -4.83 6.54 -10.24
N TRP A 33 -4.32 7.41 -9.35
CA TRP A 33 -4.32 7.09 -7.93
C TRP A 33 -5.74 6.81 -7.45
N THR A 34 -5.93 5.62 -6.86
CA THR A 34 -7.19 5.19 -6.27
C THR A 34 -6.99 5.01 -4.78
N ALA A 35 -7.82 5.66 -3.97
CA ALA A 35 -7.74 5.53 -2.52
C ALA A 35 -7.90 4.05 -2.11
N PRO A 36 -7.08 3.53 -1.18
CA PRO A 36 -7.28 2.20 -0.63
C PRO A 36 -8.58 2.16 0.18
N ASP A 37 -9.21 0.99 0.27
CA ASP A 37 -10.35 0.83 1.17
C ASP A 37 -9.90 0.62 2.63
N GLN A 38 -10.87 0.70 3.55
CA GLN A 38 -10.63 0.55 4.97
C GLN A 38 -10.04 -0.81 5.33
N ALA A 39 -10.39 -1.88 4.59
CA ALA A 39 -9.86 -3.21 4.84
C ALA A 39 -8.36 -3.28 4.48
N GLN A 40 -7.96 -2.71 3.34
CA GLN A 40 -6.55 -2.60 2.95
C GLN A 40 -5.75 -1.72 3.91
N ILE A 41 -6.29 -0.57 4.32
CA ILE A 41 -5.65 0.30 5.31
C ILE A 41 -5.41 -0.46 6.62
N LYS A 42 -6.44 -1.15 7.12
CA LYS A 42 -6.37 -1.95 8.36
C LYS A 42 -5.30 -3.04 8.23
N ALA A 43 -5.29 -3.80 7.13
CA ALA A 43 -4.31 -4.86 6.90
C ALA A 43 -2.86 -4.32 6.88
N ARG A 44 -2.63 -3.19 6.18
CA ARG A 44 -1.31 -2.54 6.12
C ARG A 44 -0.84 -2.04 7.48
N MET A 45 -1.74 -1.46 8.28
CA MET A 45 -1.41 -1.01 9.64
C MET A 45 -1.04 -2.18 10.56
N LEU A 46 -1.74 -3.30 10.48
CA LEU A 46 -1.43 -4.51 11.24
C LEU A 46 -0.06 -5.08 10.82
N ALA A 47 0.20 -5.20 9.51
CA ALA A 47 1.48 -5.66 9.00
C ALA A 47 2.64 -4.74 9.43
N ARG A 48 2.44 -3.42 9.43
CA ARG A 48 3.42 -2.46 9.95
C ARG A 48 3.70 -2.67 11.45
N ARG A 49 2.67 -2.93 12.27
CA ARG A 49 2.83 -3.22 13.69
C ARG A 49 3.62 -4.50 13.92
N ALA A 50 3.25 -5.58 13.24
CA ALA A 50 3.95 -6.87 13.34
C ALA A 50 5.43 -6.75 12.97
N ALA A 51 5.75 -5.98 11.92
CA ALA A 51 7.13 -5.74 11.51
C ALA A 51 7.96 -4.94 12.54
N ASN A 52 7.32 -4.11 13.36
CA ASN A 52 8.00 -3.38 14.43
C ASN A 52 8.25 -4.28 15.65
N THR A 53 7.29 -5.12 16.02
CA THR A 53 7.44 -6.08 17.12
C THR A 53 8.56 -7.07 16.84
N ASN A 54 8.66 -7.56 15.59
CA ASN A 54 9.68 -8.55 15.20
C ASN A 54 11.11 -7.97 15.04
N ARG A 55 11.34 -6.72 15.47
CA ARG A 55 12.65 -6.04 15.47
C ARG A 55 13.28 -5.99 16.87
N GLU A 56 12.54 -6.40 17.89
CA GLU A 56 12.90 -6.32 19.31
C GLU A 56 13.22 -7.71 19.91
N ASP A 57 13.33 -8.75 19.07
CA ASP A 57 13.79 -10.11 19.41
C ASP A 57 15.16 -10.42 18.77
#